data_AF-A0A662W0G7-F1
#
_entry.id   AF-A0A662W0G7-F1
#
_cell.length_a   1.000
_cell.length_b   1.000
_cell.length_c   1.000
_cell.angle_alpha   90.00
_cell.angle_beta   90.00
_cell.angle_gamma   90.00
#
_symmetry.space_group_name_H-M   'P 1'
#
loop_
_entity.id
_entity.type
_entity.pdbx_description
1 polymer ?
#
loop_
_entity_poly.entity_id
_entity_poly.type
_entity_poly.pdbx_seq_one_letter_code
_entity_poly.pdbx_strand_id
1 'polypeptide(L)'
;MWEEYLYKFFEYMPLYLGLVLVPALIRTVIDTAIIKIKPSTFELPPSSKESILSIKYEDAFSSFVGTSLYAPLVEELVFRGCPYLFFGLTGLVVGNIVWVLAHPSWQLRYISGLPLEKKLAFTANTVFYYSCASIFFSIPWLQDYGLLAITYHMAHNAILTLGGFFHEIELPAPWKKEEAEFFRESRGLKRKLEEKYFRDTKPSEIEEEEEELEVDFEREFFKSITPSEEKPVKVKREQTVIARAVDDEEWLFWRSH
;
A
#
# COMPACT_ATOMS: atom_id res chain seq x y z
N MET A 1 -11.56 -11.40 -34.32
CA MET A 1 -10.60 -11.17 -33.22
C MET A 1 -11.21 -10.29 -32.13
N TRP A 2 -11.47 -8.99 -32.35
CA TRP A 2 -12.04 -8.14 -31.29
C TRP A 2 -13.46 -8.51 -30.84
N GLU A 3 -14.33 -8.92 -31.78
CA GLU A 3 -15.70 -9.37 -31.45
C GLU A 3 -15.70 -10.63 -30.56
N GLU A 4 -14.74 -11.53 -30.79
CA GLU A 4 -14.57 -12.75 -30.00
C GLU A 4 -14.09 -12.45 -28.58
N TYR A 5 -13.14 -11.51 -28.44
CA TYR A 5 -12.69 -11.03 -27.14
C TYR A 5 -13.83 -10.37 -26.35
N LEU A 6 -14.67 -9.57 -27.03
CA LEU A 6 -15.83 -8.95 -26.40
C LEU A 6 -16.84 -9.98 -25.93
N TYR A 7 -17.15 -10.97 -26.77
CA TYR A 7 -18.04 -12.08 -26.40
C TYR A 7 -17.50 -12.85 -25.20
N LYS A 8 -16.22 -13.22 -25.22
CA LYS A 8 -15.54 -13.92 -24.12
C LYS A 8 -15.49 -13.10 -22.83
N PHE A 9 -15.35 -11.78 -22.94
CA PHE A 9 -15.46 -10.88 -21.80
C PHE A 9 -16.85 -10.93 -21.14
N PHE A 10 -17.94 -11.05 -21.89
CA PHE A 10 -19.25 -11.24 -21.26
C PHE A 10 -19.47 -12.67 -20.77
N GLU A 11 -18.92 -13.67 -21.47
CA GLU A 11 -18.98 -15.09 -21.10
C GLU A 11 -18.30 -15.37 -19.75
N TYR A 12 -17.16 -14.73 -19.47
CA TYR A 12 -16.42 -14.92 -18.21
C TYR A 12 -16.95 -14.07 -17.06
N MET A 13 -17.86 -13.12 -17.31
CA MET A 13 -18.37 -12.22 -16.27
C MET A 13 -19.04 -12.96 -15.09
N PRO A 14 -19.87 -14.01 -15.29
CA PRO A 14 -20.42 -14.78 -14.17
C PRO A 14 -19.33 -15.46 -13.33
N LEU A 15 -18.27 -15.97 -13.97
CA LEU A 15 -17.13 -16.56 -13.26
C LEU A 15 -16.36 -15.51 -12.47
N TYR A 16 -16.15 -14.32 -13.05
CA TYR A 16 -15.55 -13.18 -12.35
C TYR A 16 -16.35 -12.81 -11.10
N LEU A 17 -17.68 -12.71 -11.23
CA LEU A 17 -18.56 -12.44 -10.10
C LEU A 17 -18.43 -13.50 -9.01
N GLY A 18 -18.47 -14.78 -9.38
CA GLY A 18 -18.46 -15.90 -8.43
C GLY A 18 -17.10 -16.19 -7.78
N LEU A 19 -15.99 -15.98 -8.51
CA LEU A 19 -14.64 -16.36 -8.07
C LEU A 19 -13.78 -15.17 -7.62
N VAL A 20 -14.16 -13.94 -7.98
CA VAL A 20 -13.43 -12.73 -7.57
C VAL A 20 -14.29 -11.87 -6.66
N LEU A 21 -15.45 -11.39 -7.12
CA LEU A 21 -16.22 -10.40 -6.36
C LEU A 21 -16.91 -10.98 -5.12
N VAL A 22 -17.53 -12.15 -5.22
CA VAL A 22 -18.16 -12.80 -4.06
C VAL A 22 -17.11 -13.16 -2.99
N PRO A 23 -15.97 -13.80 -3.32
CA PRO A 23 -14.90 -14.02 -2.37
C PRO A 23 -14.31 -12.74 -1.78
N ALA A 24 -14.18 -11.66 -2.58
CA ALA A 24 -13.74 -10.36 -2.07
C ALA A 24 -14.72 -9.81 -1.01
N LEU A 25 -16.03 -9.91 -1.26
CA LEU A 25 -17.05 -9.47 -0.30
C LEU A 25 -17.01 -10.32 0.98
N ILE A 26 -16.93 -11.64 0.85
CA ILE A 26 -16.79 -12.57 1.99
C ILE A 26 -15.57 -12.21 2.81
N ARG A 27 -14.42 -11.99 2.14
CA ARG A 27 -13.17 -11.59 2.79
C ARG A 27 -13.37 -10.32 3.62
N THR A 28 -13.90 -9.27 2.99
CA THR A 28 -14.16 -7.98 3.65
C THR A 28 -15.08 -8.11 4.87
N VAL A 29 -16.14 -8.92 4.76
CA VAL A 29 -17.06 -9.18 5.87
C VAL A 29 -16.36 -9.93 7.01
N ILE A 30 -15.58 -10.97 6.71
CA ILE A 30 -14.84 -11.72 7.73
C ILE A 30 -13.81 -10.83 8.43
N ASP A 31 -13.00 -10.09 7.66
CA ASP A 31 -11.96 -9.22 8.20
C ASP A 31 -12.56 -8.13 9.11
N THR A 32 -13.67 -7.51 8.68
CA THR A 32 -14.31 -6.41 9.40
C THR A 32 -15.17 -6.88 10.57
N ALA A 33 -16.04 -7.87 10.37
CA ALA A 33 -17.05 -8.28 11.36
C ALA A 33 -16.54 -9.34 12.34
N ILE A 34 -15.70 -10.27 11.89
CA ILE A 34 -15.25 -11.42 12.69
C ILE A 34 -13.89 -11.13 13.30
N ILE A 35 -12.88 -10.80 12.47
CA ILE A 35 -11.51 -10.54 12.94
C ILE A 35 -11.42 -9.16 13.62
N LYS A 36 -12.32 -8.23 13.24
CA LYS A 36 -12.42 -6.86 13.74
C LYS A 36 -11.20 -6.01 13.36
N ILE A 37 -10.73 -6.17 12.12
CA ILE A 37 -9.73 -5.29 11.52
C ILE A 37 -10.46 -4.07 10.97
N LYS A 38 -10.03 -2.86 11.35
CA LYS A 38 -10.61 -1.63 10.81
C LYS A 38 -10.17 -1.48 9.34
N PRO A 39 -11.07 -1.12 8.41
CA PRO A 39 -10.71 -0.87 7.01
C PRO A 39 -9.56 0.13 6.84
N SER A 40 -9.51 1.16 7.72
CA SER A 40 -8.46 2.17 7.75
C SER A 40 -7.06 1.65 8.13
N THR A 41 -6.92 0.36 8.44
CA THR A 41 -5.61 -0.26 8.75
C THR A 41 -4.78 -0.46 7.48
N PHE A 42 -5.41 -0.45 6.30
CA PHE A 42 -4.76 -0.70 5.02
C PHE A 42 -4.62 0.56 4.14
N GLU A 43 -4.88 1.75 4.69
CA GLU A 43 -4.73 3.03 3.99
C GLU A 43 -3.26 3.46 3.97
N LEU A 44 -2.73 3.77 2.77
CA LEU A 44 -1.43 4.42 2.57
C LEU A 44 -1.62 5.73 1.79
N PRO A 45 -0.95 6.84 2.17
CA PRO A 45 -0.09 6.97 3.35
C PRO A 45 -0.89 7.31 4.62
N PRO A 46 -0.39 6.97 5.82
CA PRO A 46 -0.91 7.59 7.05
C PRO A 46 -0.75 9.10 6.89
N SER A 47 -1.86 9.83 6.90
CA SER A 47 -1.91 11.29 6.84
C SER A 47 -0.99 11.90 7.91
N SER A 48 0.27 12.12 7.55
CA SER A 48 1.19 12.96 8.29
C SER A 48 0.85 14.39 7.92
N LYS A 49 -0.08 14.98 8.66
CA LYS A 49 -0.29 16.44 8.78
C LYS A 49 -0.67 17.25 7.53
N GLU A 50 -0.64 16.68 6.33
CA GLU A 50 -1.23 17.31 5.14
C GLU A 50 -2.70 16.94 5.00
N SER A 51 -3.49 17.95 4.67
CA SER A 51 -4.95 17.97 4.63
C SER A 51 -5.58 16.70 4.05
N ILE A 52 -6.37 16.00 4.86
CA ILE A 52 -7.27 14.88 4.53
C ILE A 52 -8.29 15.22 3.41
N LEU A 53 -8.28 16.44 2.87
CA LEU A 53 -9.29 16.96 1.95
C LEU A 53 -8.79 17.31 0.54
N SER A 54 -7.56 16.95 0.16
CA SER A 54 -7.13 17.16 -1.23
C SER A 54 -6.01 16.20 -1.64
N ILE A 55 -6.38 15.04 -2.18
CA ILE A 55 -5.43 14.27 -3.00
C ILE A 55 -5.14 15.14 -4.22
N LYS A 56 -3.87 15.45 -4.46
CA LYS A 56 -3.49 16.19 -5.68
C LYS A 56 -3.81 15.34 -6.90
N TYR A 57 -4.20 15.97 -8.00
CA TYR A 57 -4.54 15.25 -9.23
C TYR A 57 -3.38 14.34 -9.69
N GLU A 58 -2.15 14.83 -9.58
CA GLU A 58 -0.94 14.12 -9.96
C GLU A 58 -0.75 12.84 -9.14
N ASP A 59 -1.00 12.91 -7.83
CA ASP A 59 -0.88 11.77 -6.92
C ASP A 59 -2.01 10.75 -7.17
N ALA A 60 -3.24 11.21 -7.37
CA ALA A 60 -4.38 10.36 -7.72
C ALA A 60 -4.16 9.65 -9.07
N PHE A 61 -3.69 10.39 -10.08
CA PHE A 61 -3.41 9.84 -11.41
C PHE A 61 -2.26 8.84 -11.36
N SER A 62 -1.16 9.18 -10.69
CA SER A 62 -0.02 8.28 -10.50
C SER A 62 -0.43 6.99 -9.78
N SER A 63 -1.20 7.11 -8.68
CA SER A 63 -1.75 5.97 -7.93
C SER A 63 -2.68 5.11 -8.78
N PHE A 64 -3.55 5.74 -9.60
CA PHE A 64 -4.42 5.02 -10.52
C PHE A 64 -3.63 4.25 -11.57
N VAL A 65 -2.70 4.90 -12.26
CA VAL A 65 -1.87 4.25 -13.30
C VAL A 65 -1.06 3.11 -12.68
N GLY A 66 -0.42 3.35 -11.53
CA GLY A 66 0.37 2.33 -10.83
C GLY A 66 -0.48 1.13 -10.39
N THR A 67 -1.57 1.37 -9.68
CA THR A 67 -2.36 0.33 -9.00
C THR A 67 -3.37 -0.36 -9.93
N SER A 68 -3.96 0.39 -10.85
CA SER A 68 -5.06 -0.09 -11.71
C SER A 68 -4.60 -0.58 -13.07
N LEU A 69 -3.46 -0.10 -13.58
CA LEU A 69 -3.00 -0.45 -14.94
C LEU A 69 -1.66 -1.20 -14.89
N TYR A 70 -0.62 -0.57 -14.36
CA TYR A 70 0.74 -1.09 -14.45
C TYR A 70 0.95 -2.34 -13.59
N ALA A 71 0.61 -2.29 -12.29
CA ALA A 71 0.80 -3.44 -11.41
C ALA A 71 0.01 -4.68 -11.88
N PRO A 72 -1.29 -4.62 -12.23
CA PRO A 72 -2.01 -5.77 -12.76
C PRO A 72 -1.40 -6.36 -14.03
N LEU A 73 -0.90 -5.51 -14.93
CA LEU A 73 -0.20 -5.97 -16.13
C LEU A 73 1.03 -6.81 -15.78
N VAL A 74 1.89 -6.25 -14.92
CA VAL A 74 3.13 -6.92 -14.50
C VAL A 74 2.82 -8.19 -13.74
N GLU A 75 1.86 -8.16 -12.82
CA GLU A 75 1.47 -9.34 -12.05
C GLU A 75 0.97 -10.48 -12.94
N GLU A 76 0.07 -10.19 -13.89
CA GLU A 76 -0.40 -11.21 -14.82
C GLU A 76 0.72 -11.80 -15.66
N LEU A 77 1.63 -10.98 -16.17
CA LEU A 77 2.76 -11.46 -16.97
C LEU A 77 3.75 -12.27 -16.12
N VAL A 78 4.11 -11.79 -14.93
CA VAL A 78 5.15 -12.42 -14.09
C VAL A 78 4.64 -13.71 -13.44
N PHE A 79 3.40 -13.73 -12.95
CA PHE A 79 2.88 -14.85 -12.19
C PHE A 79 2.06 -15.85 -13.01
N ARG A 80 1.61 -15.49 -14.22
CA ARG A 80 0.81 -16.38 -15.08
C ARG A 80 1.37 -16.49 -16.47
N GLY A 81 1.50 -15.38 -17.20
CA GLY A 81 1.93 -15.35 -18.59
C GLY A 81 3.27 -16.04 -18.82
N CYS A 82 4.36 -15.51 -18.25
CA CYS A 82 5.70 -16.08 -18.37
C CYS A 82 5.75 -17.53 -17.83
N PRO A 83 5.26 -17.83 -16.61
CA PRO A 83 5.27 -19.21 -16.12
C PRO A 83 4.53 -20.19 -17.04
N TYR A 84 3.36 -19.82 -17.57
CA TYR A 84 2.59 -20.65 -18.49
C TYR A 84 3.29 -20.82 -19.84
N LEU A 85 3.83 -19.75 -20.42
CA LEU A 85 4.50 -19.81 -21.72
C LEU A 85 5.79 -20.66 -21.68
N PHE A 86 6.56 -20.60 -20.58
CA PHE A 86 7.83 -21.33 -20.48
C PHE A 86 7.68 -22.76 -19.94
N PHE A 87 6.71 -23.00 -19.04
CA PHE A 87 6.60 -24.27 -18.31
C PHE A 87 5.18 -24.88 -18.35
N GLY A 88 4.30 -24.36 -19.19
CA GLY A 88 2.94 -24.85 -19.37
C GLY A 88 2.11 -24.80 -18.08
N LEU A 89 1.24 -25.81 -17.91
CA LEU A 89 0.36 -25.91 -16.74
C LEU A 89 1.13 -25.93 -15.42
N THR A 90 2.30 -26.59 -15.37
CA THR A 90 3.12 -26.65 -14.15
C THR A 90 3.61 -25.26 -13.75
N GLY A 91 4.10 -24.47 -14.72
CA GLY A 91 4.49 -23.09 -14.47
C GLY A 91 3.34 -22.24 -13.97
N LEU A 92 2.17 -22.35 -14.60
CA LEU A 92 0.97 -21.63 -14.18
C LEU A 92 0.57 -21.97 -12.73
N VAL A 93 0.63 -23.25 -12.34
CA VAL A 93 0.34 -23.69 -10.96
C VAL A 93 1.34 -23.07 -9.98
N VAL A 94 2.65 -23.15 -10.26
CA VAL A 94 3.70 -22.58 -9.39
C VAL A 94 3.56 -21.07 -9.28
N GLY A 95 3.37 -20.38 -10.40
CA GLY A 95 3.21 -18.93 -10.44
C GLY A 95 2.00 -18.45 -9.63
N ASN A 96 0.86 -19.16 -9.72
CA ASN A 96 -0.31 -18.89 -8.87
C ASN A 96 -0.03 -19.12 -7.38
N ILE A 97 0.67 -20.20 -6.99
CA ILE A 97 1.02 -20.44 -5.58
C ILE A 97 1.85 -19.26 -5.04
N VAL A 98 2.87 -18.83 -5.79
CA VAL A 98 3.71 -17.69 -5.39
C VAL A 98 2.88 -16.42 -5.28
N TRP A 99 2.04 -16.12 -6.27
CA TRP A 99 1.18 -14.93 -6.26
C TRP A 99 0.20 -14.92 -5.08
N VAL A 100 -0.45 -16.06 -4.79
CA VAL A 100 -1.38 -16.21 -3.67
C VAL A 100 -0.68 -15.98 -2.33
N LEU A 101 0.55 -16.47 -2.16
CA LEU A 101 1.31 -16.32 -0.91
C LEU A 101 2.00 -14.96 -0.79
N ALA A 102 2.32 -14.31 -1.91
CA ALA A 102 2.90 -12.98 -1.93
C ALA A 102 1.95 -11.97 -1.26
N HIS A 103 0.65 -12.05 -1.54
CA HIS A 103 -0.34 -11.13 -1.00
C HIS A 103 -0.42 -11.04 0.54
N PRO A 104 -0.67 -12.14 1.27
CA PRO A 104 -0.69 -12.09 2.73
C PRO A 104 0.68 -11.71 3.31
N SER A 105 1.78 -12.00 2.61
CA SER A 105 3.14 -11.72 3.11
C SER A 105 3.40 -10.23 3.39
N TRP A 106 2.92 -9.35 2.50
CA TRP A 106 3.03 -7.90 2.71
C TRP A 106 1.85 -7.36 3.53
N GLN A 107 0.65 -7.91 3.37
CA GLN A 107 -0.54 -7.46 4.11
C GLN A 107 -0.45 -7.72 5.62
N LEU A 108 0.27 -8.77 6.04
CA LEU A 108 0.51 -9.06 7.45
C LEU A 108 1.27 -7.95 8.18
N ARG A 109 2.03 -7.11 7.46
CA ARG A 109 2.78 -5.99 8.05
C ARG A 109 1.84 -4.95 8.69
N TYR A 110 0.69 -4.68 8.06
CA TYR A 110 -0.31 -3.74 8.59
C TYR A 110 -1.02 -4.23 9.85
N ILE A 111 -1.06 -5.55 10.06
CA ILE A 111 -1.69 -6.16 11.24
C ILE A 111 -0.67 -6.79 12.20
N SER A 112 0.58 -6.34 12.13
CA SER A 112 1.69 -6.80 12.96
C SER A 112 1.43 -6.65 14.47
N GLY A 113 0.60 -5.69 14.88
CA GLY A 113 0.19 -5.50 16.28
C GLY A 113 -0.89 -6.47 16.80
N LEU A 114 -1.50 -7.30 15.95
CA LEU A 114 -2.59 -8.20 16.36
C LEU A 114 -2.09 -9.51 16.98
N PRO A 115 -2.91 -10.19 17.82
CA PRO A 115 -2.60 -11.54 18.31
C PRO A 115 -2.48 -12.55 17.17
N LEU A 116 -1.70 -13.61 17.40
CA LEU A 116 -1.37 -14.62 16.39
C LEU A 116 -2.61 -15.26 15.76
N GLU A 117 -3.63 -15.57 16.57
CA GLU A 117 -4.89 -16.18 16.09
C GLU A 117 -5.57 -15.33 15.01
N LYS A 118 -5.61 -14.01 15.20
CA LYS A 118 -6.19 -13.08 14.22
C LYS A 118 -5.34 -12.98 12.97
N LYS A 119 -4.02 -13.02 13.09
CA LYS A 119 -3.10 -13.04 11.95
C LYS A 119 -3.29 -14.31 11.13
N LEU A 120 -3.37 -15.47 11.78
CA LEU A 120 -3.62 -16.75 11.11
C LEU A 120 -4.99 -16.77 10.41
N ALA A 121 -6.04 -16.28 11.07
CA ALA A 121 -7.36 -16.15 10.46
C ALA A 121 -7.34 -15.21 9.25
N PHE A 122 -6.68 -14.06 9.36
CA PHE A 122 -6.51 -13.11 8.26
C PHE A 122 -5.72 -13.73 7.10
N THR A 123 -4.63 -14.42 7.38
CA THR A 123 -3.83 -15.12 6.36
C THR A 123 -4.66 -16.18 5.65
N ALA A 124 -5.40 -17.02 6.39
CA ALA A 124 -6.25 -18.05 5.80
C ALA A 124 -7.35 -17.45 4.92
N ASN A 125 -8.02 -16.40 5.40
CA ASN A 125 -9.06 -15.68 4.64
C ASN A 125 -8.50 -15.02 3.37
N THR A 126 -7.31 -14.43 3.48
CA THR A 126 -6.58 -13.82 2.37
C THR A 126 -6.17 -14.87 1.33
N VAL A 127 -5.57 -15.98 1.75
CA VAL A 127 -5.19 -17.10 0.88
C VAL A 127 -6.42 -17.67 0.18
N PHE A 128 -7.54 -17.83 0.89
CA PHE A 128 -8.80 -18.30 0.29
C PHE A 128 -9.25 -17.38 -0.85
N TYR A 129 -9.36 -16.07 -0.59
CA TYR A 129 -9.75 -15.09 -1.60
C TYR A 129 -8.82 -15.12 -2.82
N TYR A 130 -7.50 -15.01 -2.60
CA TYR A 130 -6.55 -15.00 -3.71
C TYR A 130 -6.49 -16.35 -4.43
N SER A 131 -6.77 -17.47 -3.76
CA SER A 131 -6.89 -18.76 -4.44
C SER A 131 -8.07 -18.76 -5.42
N CYS A 132 -9.25 -18.28 -5.01
CA CYS A 132 -10.39 -18.14 -5.91
C CYS A 132 -10.10 -17.21 -7.09
N ALA A 133 -9.49 -16.04 -6.82
CA ALA A 133 -9.10 -15.11 -7.86
C ALA A 133 -8.08 -15.73 -8.82
N SER A 134 -7.11 -16.48 -8.30
CA SER A 134 -6.08 -17.15 -9.09
C SER A 134 -6.65 -18.18 -10.07
N ILE A 135 -7.69 -18.90 -9.65
CA ILE A 135 -8.41 -19.85 -10.51
C ILE A 135 -9.08 -19.08 -11.66
N PHE A 136 -9.80 -18.00 -11.35
CA PHE A 136 -10.43 -17.18 -12.38
C PHE A 136 -9.42 -16.65 -13.40
N PHE A 137 -8.35 -16.00 -12.95
CA PHE A 137 -7.35 -15.42 -13.84
C PHE A 137 -6.58 -16.48 -14.64
N SER A 138 -6.52 -17.73 -14.18
CA SER A 138 -5.90 -18.83 -14.93
C SER A 138 -6.74 -19.31 -16.10
N ILE A 139 -8.07 -19.20 -16.04
CA ILE A 139 -8.98 -19.72 -17.07
C ILE A 139 -8.71 -19.06 -18.44
N PRO A 140 -8.66 -17.71 -18.58
CA PRO A 140 -8.34 -17.09 -19.86
C PRO A 140 -6.96 -17.50 -20.38
N TRP A 141 -5.94 -17.64 -19.53
CA TRP A 141 -4.62 -18.12 -19.96
C TRP A 141 -4.66 -19.53 -20.53
N LEU A 142 -5.41 -20.45 -19.90
CA LEU A 142 -5.56 -21.83 -20.38
C LEU A 142 -6.35 -21.95 -21.69
N GLN A 143 -7.06 -20.91 -22.08
CA GLN A 143 -7.88 -20.86 -23.29
C GLN A 143 -7.29 -19.92 -24.35
N ASP A 144 -6.02 -19.52 -24.21
CA ASP A 144 -5.31 -18.61 -25.13
C ASP A 144 -5.87 -17.17 -25.18
N TYR A 145 -6.58 -16.76 -24.14
CA TYR A 145 -7.11 -15.40 -23.94
C TYR A 145 -6.40 -14.65 -22.79
N GLY A 146 -5.08 -14.80 -22.65
CA GLY A 146 -4.31 -14.15 -21.57
C GLY A 146 -4.51 -12.63 -21.47
N LEU A 147 -4.74 -11.94 -22.61
CA LEU A 147 -5.07 -10.51 -22.62
C LEU A 147 -6.41 -10.20 -21.94
N LEU A 148 -7.38 -11.12 -21.94
CA LEU A 148 -8.61 -10.94 -21.15
C LEU A 148 -8.32 -11.01 -19.65
N ALA A 149 -7.44 -11.92 -19.19
CA ALA A 149 -7.06 -11.96 -17.77
C ALA A 149 -6.44 -10.62 -17.32
N ILE A 150 -5.53 -10.06 -18.12
CA ILE A 150 -4.95 -8.73 -17.91
C ILE A 150 -6.04 -7.66 -17.85
N THR A 151 -6.97 -7.66 -18.80
CA THR A 151 -8.04 -6.66 -18.88
C THR A 151 -8.97 -6.75 -17.66
N TYR A 152 -9.34 -7.96 -17.24
CA TYR A 152 -10.13 -8.17 -16.04
C TYR A 152 -9.40 -7.73 -14.78
N HIS A 153 -8.09 -7.99 -14.67
CA HIS A 153 -7.32 -7.63 -13.50
C HIS A 153 -7.16 -6.10 -13.40
N MET A 154 -6.88 -5.43 -14.53
CA MET A 154 -6.88 -3.97 -14.60
C MET A 154 -8.24 -3.39 -14.25
N ALA A 155 -9.33 -3.93 -14.80
CA ALA A 155 -10.68 -3.47 -14.51
C ALA A 155 -11.05 -3.69 -13.02
N HIS A 156 -10.65 -4.83 -12.44
CA HIS A 156 -10.85 -5.13 -11.03
C HIS A 156 -10.19 -4.07 -10.14
N ASN A 157 -8.89 -3.82 -10.37
CA ASN A 157 -8.15 -2.84 -9.58
C ASN A 157 -8.66 -1.41 -9.85
N ALA A 158 -9.00 -1.07 -11.09
CA ALA A 158 -9.59 0.23 -11.44
C ALA A 158 -10.89 0.48 -10.66
N ILE A 159 -11.78 -0.52 -10.58
CA ILE A 159 -13.03 -0.41 -9.82
C ILE A 159 -12.75 -0.19 -8.33
N LEU A 160 -11.78 -0.93 -7.76
CA LEU A 160 -11.42 -0.78 -6.35
C LEU A 160 -10.77 0.58 -6.06
N THR A 161 -9.80 1.00 -6.88
CA THR A 161 -9.10 2.28 -6.73
C THR A 161 -10.06 3.46 -6.92
N LEU A 162 -10.91 3.43 -7.95
CA LEU A 162 -11.92 4.48 -8.15
C LEU A 162 -12.95 4.48 -7.01
N GLY A 163 -13.37 3.31 -6.51
CA GLY A 163 -14.23 3.22 -5.33
C GLY A 163 -13.61 3.87 -4.09
N GLY A 164 -12.30 3.71 -3.90
CA GLY A 164 -11.53 4.41 -2.86
C GLY A 164 -11.52 5.92 -3.07
N PHE A 165 -11.21 6.38 -4.28
CA PHE A 165 -11.25 7.80 -4.61
C PHE A 165 -12.63 8.41 -4.44
N PHE A 166 -13.73 7.75 -4.80
CA PHE A 166 -15.07 8.29 -4.56
C PHE A 166 -15.44 8.33 -3.06
N HIS A 167 -14.79 7.52 -2.22
CA HIS A 167 -14.96 7.60 -0.77
C HIS A 167 -14.13 8.74 -0.15
N GLU A 168 -12.94 9.02 -0.68
CA GLU A 168 -11.97 9.99 -0.16
C GLU A 168 -12.10 11.38 -0.79
N ILE A 169 -12.35 11.44 -2.09
CA ILE A 169 -12.56 12.63 -2.92
C ILE A 169 -14.08 12.83 -3.05
N GLU A 170 -14.61 13.71 -2.21
CA GLU A 170 -15.83 14.48 -2.47
C GLU A 170 -17.15 13.71 -2.64
N LEU A 171 -17.76 13.36 -1.50
CA LEU A 171 -19.02 13.97 -1.07
C LEU A 171 -19.15 13.66 0.43
N PRO A 172 -18.92 14.62 1.36
CA PRO A 172 -19.36 14.40 2.73
C PRO A 172 -20.86 14.12 2.63
N ALA A 173 -21.25 12.90 2.98
CA ALA A 173 -22.64 12.50 2.93
C ALA A 173 -23.47 13.61 3.61
N PRO A 174 -24.61 14.04 3.05
CA PRO A 174 -25.25 15.31 3.43
C PRO A 174 -25.55 15.45 4.93
N TRP A 175 -25.62 14.34 5.67
CA TRP A 175 -25.77 14.27 7.12
C TRP A 175 -24.49 14.45 7.96
N LYS A 176 -23.30 14.56 7.35
CA LYS A 176 -22.01 14.84 8.02
C LYS A 176 -21.47 16.26 7.76
N LYS A 177 -22.27 17.14 7.15
CA LYS A 177 -21.88 18.53 6.89
C LYS A 177 -21.54 19.29 8.17
N GLU A 178 -22.26 19.04 9.25
CA GLU A 178 -22.05 19.72 10.53
C GLU A 178 -20.69 19.39 11.16
N GLU A 179 -20.22 18.14 11.07
CA GLU A 179 -18.88 17.77 11.56
C GLU A 179 -17.79 18.49 10.76
N ALA A 180 -17.91 18.53 9.43
CA ALA A 180 -16.95 19.21 8.56
C ALA A 180 -16.91 20.74 8.78
N GLU A 181 -18.07 21.37 9.04
CA GLU A 181 -18.16 22.79 9.39
C GLU A 181 -17.58 23.08 10.79
N PHE A 182 -17.85 22.20 11.77
CA PHE A 182 -17.30 22.30 13.13
C PHE A 182 -15.76 22.20 13.16
N PHE A 183 -15.18 21.33 12.33
CA PHE A 183 -13.72 21.24 12.18
C PHE A 183 -13.10 22.47 11.47
N ARG A 184 -13.86 23.14 10.60
CA ARG A 184 -13.44 24.39 9.96
C ARG A 184 -13.44 25.56 10.95
N GLU A 185 -14.48 25.68 11.77
CA GLU A 185 -14.56 26.72 12.80
C GLU A 185 -13.51 26.54 13.91
N SER A 186 -13.28 25.32 14.37
CA SER A 186 -12.28 25.04 15.42
C SER A 186 -10.84 25.32 14.98
N ARG A 187 -10.51 25.14 13.68
CA ARG A 187 -9.21 25.57 13.12
C ARG A 187 -9.07 27.10 13.06
N GLY A 188 -10.14 27.81 12.71
CA GLY A 188 -10.17 29.29 12.78
C GLY A 188 -10.00 29.81 14.20
N LEU A 189 -10.57 29.10 15.19
CA LEU A 189 -10.44 29.43 16.61
C LEU A 189 -9.01 29.20 17.12
N LYS A 190 -8.35 28.10 16.71
CA LYS A 190 -6.97 27.81 17.07
C LYS A 190 -6.01 28.88 16.53
N ARG A 191 -6.20 29.32 15.28
CA ARG A 191 -5.39 30.40 14.67
C ARG A 191 -5.58 31.74 15.38
N LYS A 192 -6.82 32.08 15.78
CA LYS A 192 -7.12 33.28 16.57
C LYS A 192 -6.54 33.21 17.99
N LEU A 193 -6.52 32.03 18.62
CA LEU A 193 -5.84 31.83 19.91
C LEU A 193 -4.32 31.94 19.76
N GLU A 194 -3.74 31.36 18.71
CA GLU A 194 -2.30 31.44 18.48
C GLU A 194 -1.84 32.89 18.25
N GLU A 195 -2.57 33.67 17.45
CA GLU A 195 -2.31 35.11 17.26
C GLU A 195 -2.46 35.95 18.54
N LYS A 196 -3.38 35.55 19.44
CA LYS A 196 -3.66 36.31 20.67
C LYS A 196 -2.67 35.99 21.80
N TYR A 197 -2.19 34.75 21.90
CA TYR A 197 -1.36 34.29 23.01
C TYR A 197 0.14 34.17 22.68
N PHE A 198 0.52 34.11 21.40
CA PHE A 198 1.94 33.96 21.01
C PHE A 198 2.53 35.18 20.30
N ARG A 199 1.82 36.31 20.27
CA ARG A 199 2.36 37.59 19.73
C ARG A 199 3.60 38.10 20.47
N ASP A 200 3.76 37.71 21.75
CA ASP A 200 4.81 38.24 22.63
C ASP A 200 6.05 37.32 22.74
N THR A 201 6.15 36.28 21.91
CA THR A 201 7.31 35.36 21.89
C THR A 201 8.03 35.32 20.54
N LYS A 202 7.90 36.39 19.73
CA LYS A 202 8.85 36.59 18.63
C LYS A 202 10.25 36.82 19.24
N PRO A 203 11.25 35.98 18.92
CA PRO A 203 12.63 36.29 19.30
C PRO A 203 13.00 37.62 18.64
N SER A 204 13.67 38.50 19.40
CA SER A 204 14.34 39.67 18.84
C SER A 204 15.29 39.21 17.73
N GLU A 205 15.22 39.88 16.57
CA GLU A 205 16.22 39.76 15.51
C GLU A 205 17.60 39.95 16.12
N ILE A 206 18.36 38.87 16.21
CA ILE A 206 19.81 38.92 16.37
C ILE A 206 20.32 38.99 14.93
N GLU A 207 21.03 40.06 14.59
CA GLU A 207 21.80 40.15 13.34
C GLU A 207 22.77 38.95 13.31
N GLU A 208 22.47 37.97 12.46
CA GLU A 208 23.43 36.93 12.09
C GLU A 208 24.47 37.59 11.18
N GLU A 209 25.65 37.90 11.73
CA GLU A 209 26.87 38.06 10.93
C GLU A 209 27.13 36.73 10.22
N GLU A 210 27.05 36.75 8.88
CA GLU A 210 27.52 35.66 8.02
C GLU A 210 29.04 35.49 8.20
N GLU A 211 29.47 34.63 9.11
CA GLU A 211 30.78 33.97 9.01
C GLU A 211 30.62 32.74 8.12
N GLU A 212 31.05 32.87 6.86
CA GLU A 212 31.29 31.74 5.95
C GLU A 212 32.32 30.77 6.58
N LEU A 213 31.82 29.72 7.22
CA LEU A 213 32.59 28.56 7.63
C LEU A 213 32.51 27.50 6.52
N GLU A 214 33.42 27.58 5.55
CA GLU A 214 33.74 26.47 4.66
C GLU A 214 34.30 25.31 5.51
N VAL A 215 33.46 24.33 5.83
CA VAL A 215 33.88 23.09 6.50
C VAL A 215 33.68 21.92 5.55
N ASP A 216 34.78 21.54 4.93
CA ASP A 216 35.00 20.38 4.06
C ASP A 216 34.89 19.06 4.87
N PHE A 217 33.66 18.68 5.25
CA PHE A 217 33.37 17.57 6.18
C PHE A 217 33.56 16.16 5.57
N GLU A 218 33.69 16.05 4.25
CA GLU A 218 33.74 14.74 3.56
C GLU A 218 35.15 14.11 3.51
N ARG A 219 36.21 14.87 3.83
CA ARG A 219 37.61 14.37 3.71
C ARG A 219 38.24 13.83 4.99
N GLU A 220 37.70 14.12 6.17
CA GLU A 220 38.24 13.59 7.44
C GLU A 220 37.57 12.29 7.91
N PHE A 221 36.33 12.01 7.47
CA PHE A 221 35.60 10.82 7.91
C PHE A 221 36.22 9.50 7.39
N PHE A 222 36.86 9.52 6.22
CA PHE A 222 37.45 8.32 5.61
C PHE A 222 38.89 8.01 6.06
N LYS A 223 39.52 8.87 6.88
CA LYS A 223 40.88 8.61 7.42
C LYS A 223 40.91 7.87 8.76
N SER A 224 39.78 7.74 9.46
CA SER A 224 39.72 7.10 10.78
C SER A 224 39.41 5.59 10.74
N ILE A 225 39.19 5.00 9.56
CA ILE A 225 38.96 3.56 9.40
C ILE A 225 40.29 2.87 9.04
N THR A 226 41.19 2.76 10.01
CA THR A 226 42.22 1.71 10.03
C THR A 226 42.26 1.11 11.44
N PRO A 227 42.32 -0.23 11.60
CA PRO A 227 41.93 -0.86 12.85
C PRO A 227 43.12 -0.92 13.84
N SER A 228 42.92 -0.40 15.05
CA SER A 228 43.74 -0.78 16.20
C SER A 228 42.96 -1.76 17.07
N GLU A 229 43.49 -2.96 17.21
CA GLU A 229 43.04 -3.99 18.15
C GLU A 229 43.03 -3.44 19.59
N GLU A 230 41.90 -3.52 20.30
CA GLU A 230 41.90 -3.57 21.76
C GLU A 230 40.66 -4.32 22.32
N LYS A 231 40.90 -4.99 23.45
CA LYS A 231 40.16 -6.10 24.07
C LYS A 231 38.79 -5.73 24.68
N PRO A 232 37.91 -6.73 24.98
CA PRO A 232 36.48 -6.47 25.18
C PRO A 232 36.13 -5.98 26.58
N VAL A 233 35.41 -4.87 26.67
CA VAL A 233 34.72 -4.42 27.88
C VAL A 233 33.36 -5.13 27.99
N LYS A 234 33.16 -5.89 29.07
CA LYS A 234 31.87 -6.51 29.40
C LYS A 234 30.87 -5.45 29.82
N VAL A 235 29.86 -5.18 28.98
CA VAL A 235 28.68 -4.38 29.35
C VAL A 235 27.49 -5.32 29.51
N LYS A 236 26.84 -5.27 30.69
CA LYS A 236 25.58 -5.95 30.98
C LYS A 236 24.50 -5.44 30.03
N ARG A 237 23.95 -6.34 29.20
CA ARG A 237 22.76 -6.09 28.38
C ARG A 237 21.51 -6.24 29.26
N GLU A 238 20.84 -5.14 29.57
CA GLU A 238 19.38 -5.19 29.71
C GLU A 238 18.80 -5.44 28.32
N GLN A 239 18.11 -6.58 28.17
CA GLN A 239 17.39 -6.91 26.94
C GLN A 239 16.05 -6.17 26.94
N THR A 240 16.03 -4.94 26.42
CA THR A 240 14.82 -4.42 25.76
C THR A 240 14.91 -4.81 24.30
N VAL A 241 14.14 -5.83 23.91
CA VAL A 241 13.96 -6.22 22.51
C VAL A 241 13.10 -5.14 21.86
N ILE A 242 13.75 -4.08 21.37
CA ILE A 242 13.17 -3.21 20.34
C ILE A 242 13.36 -3.98 19.04
N ALA A 243 12.27 -4.52 18.51
CA ALA A 243 12.25 -5.04 17.15
C ALA A 243 12.58 -3.88 16.20
N ARG A 244 13.84 -3.83 15.74
CA ARG A 244 14.23 -3.02 14.59
C ARG A 244 13.46 -3.57 13.40
N ALA A 245 12.47 -2.82 12.93
CA ALA A 245 11.93 -3.02 11.60
C ALA A 245 13.11 -2.88 10.62
N VAL A 246 13.13 -3.80 9.65
CA VAL A 246 14.10 -3.82 8.55
C VAL A 246 14.13 -2.46 7.87
N ASP A 247 15.36 -2.00 7.59
CA ASP A 247 15.73 -0.69 7.03
C ASP A 247 14.73 -0.11 6.02
N ASP A 248 14.38 1.16 6.22
CA ASP A 248 13.62 2.01 5.30
C ASP A 248 14.31 2.14 3.91
N GLU A 249 15.56 1.69 3.76
CA GLU A 249 16.29 1.65 2.50
C GLU A 249 15.72 0.62 1.50
N GLU A 250 15.10 -0.48 1.96
CA GLU A 250 14.47 -1.47 1.07
C GLU A 250 13.21 -0.89 0.39
N TRP A 251 12.63 0.19 0.96
CA TRP A 251 11.49 0.93 0.40
C TRP A 251 11.91 1.87 -0.75
N LEU A 252 13.17 2.32 -0.78
CA LEU A 252 13.68 3.20 -1.83
C LEU A 252 13.94 2.48 -3.17
N PHE A 253 14.06 1.15 -3.15
CA PHE A 253 14.24 0.34 -4.35
C PHE A 253 13.07 0.48 -5.35
N TRP A 254 11.84 0.71 -4.86
CA TRP A 254 10.66 0.86 -5.72
C TRP A 254 10.36 2.30 -6.16
N ARG A 255 11.13 3.29 -5.67
CA ARG A 255 10.98 4.70 -6.04
C ARG A 255 12.01 5.19 -7.07
N SER A 256 13.00 4.38 -7.37
CA SER A 256 14.13 4.76 -8.20
C SER A 256 14.26 3.85 -9.41
N HIS A 257 13.25 3.83 -10.30
CA HIS A 257 13.37 3.61 -11.74
C HIS A 257 12.10 4.06 -12.46
#